data_AF-A0A2V7BR62-F1
#
_entry.id   AF-A0A2V7BR62-F1
#
_cell.length_a   1.000
_cell.length_b   1.000
_cell.length_c   1.000
_cell.angle_alpha   90.00
_cell.angle_beta   90.00
_cell.angle_gamma   90.00
#
_symmetry.space_group_name_H-M   'P 1'
#
loop_
_entity.id
_entity.type
_entity.pdbx_description
1 polymer ?
#
loop_
_entity_poly.entity_id
_entity_poly.type
_entity_poly.pdbx_seq_one_letter_code
_entity_poly.pdbx_strand_id
1 'polypeptide(L)'
;MPSYDRALHALRTWLDSWSGIGHVVVGMARLDYDLQLTRYDERGWRATFYTTRMEHSPTSATGTGWERTPWHATQRAAWEALRQANRDG
;
A
#
# COMPACT_ATOMS: atom_id res chain seq x y z
N MET A 1 -4.83 -11.75 28.71
CA MET A 1 -4.49 -12.96 27.94
C MET A 1 -3.18 -12.72 27.18
N PRO A 2 -2.04 -13.22 27.67
CA PRO A 2 -0.72 -12.94 27.06
C PRO A 2 -0.49 -13.57 25.67
N SER A 3 -1.27 -14.59 25.31
CA SER A 3 -1.16 -15.33 24.04
C SER A 3 -1.61 -14.51 22.82
N TYR A 4 -2.67 -13.71 22.97
CA TYR A 4 -3.21 -12.87 21.90
C TYR A 4 -2.23 -11.76 21.51
N ASP A 5 -1.55 -11.17 22.49
CA ASP A 5 -0.56 -10.11 22.28
C ASP A 5 0.64 -10.62 21.46
N ARG A 6 1.08 -11.87 21.70
CA ARG A 6 2.17 -12.48 20.93
C ARG A 6 1.76 -12.81 19.50
N ALA A 7 0.56 -13.36 19.31
CA ALA A 7 0.05 -13.67 17.97
C ALA A 7 -0.17 -12.38 17.14
N LEU A 8 -0.71 -11.33 17.77
CA LEU A 8 -0.89 -10.02 17.14
C LEU A 8 0.47 -9.37 16.80
N HIS A 9 1.45 -9.50 17.70
CA HIS A 9 2.81 -9.01 17.43
C HIS A 9 3.43 -9.74 16.24
N ALA A 10 3.36 -11.07 16.22
CA ALA A 10 3.88 -11.88 15.11
C ALA A 10 3.20 -11.52 13.77
N LEU A 11 1.88 -11.31 13.77
CA LEU A 11 1.16 -10.87 12.58
C LEU A 11 1.63 -9.49 12.11
N ARG A 12 1.79 -8.52 13.02
CA ARG A 12 2.29 -7.18 12.67
C ARG A 12 3.70 -7.25 12.08
N THR A 13 4.59 -8.05 12.65
CA THR A 13 5.94 -8.25 12.13
C THR A 13 5.91 -8.91 10.75
N TRP A 14 5.04 -9.90 10.53
CA TRP A 14 4.89 -10.54 9.22
C TRP A 14 4.33 -9.59 8.17
N LEU A 15 3.35 -8.76 8.54
CA LEU A 15 2.79 -7.74 7.65
C LEU A 15 3.83 -6.68 7.29
N ASP A 16 4.70 -6.31 8.22
CA ASP A 16 5.83 -5.39 7.99
C ASP A 16 7.04 -6.05 7.28
N SER A 17 6.78 -7.08 6.48
CA SER A 17 7.77 -7.75 5.64
C SER A 17 7.44 -7.59 4.16
N TRP A 18 8.40 -7.91 3.30
CA TRP A 18 8.20 -7.92 1.85
C TRP A 18 7.07 -8.85 1.41
N SER A 19 6.87 -9.99 2.08
CA SER A 19 5.76 -10.89 1.79
C SER A 19 4.41 -10.25 2.14
N GLY A 20 4.32 -9.55 3.28
CA GLY A 20 3.12 -8.81 3.70
C GLY A 20 2.76 -7.71 2.70
N ILE A 21 3.77 -6.94 2.25
CA ILE A 21 3.61 -5.94 1.18
C ILE A 21 3.10 -6.60 -0.11
N GLY A 22 3.71 -7.73 -0.51
CA GLY A 22 3.31 -8.47 -1.71
C GLY A 22 1.84 -8.87 -1.71
N HIS A 23 1.26 -9.23 -0.56
CA HIS A 23 -0.16 -9.52 -0.47
C HIS A 23 -1.05 -8.32 -0.77
N VAL A 24 -0.68 -7.11 -0.34
CA VAL A 24 -1.43 -5.88 -0.68
C VAL A 24 -1.29 -5.58 -2.16
N VAL A 25 -0.09 -5.69 -2.72
CA VAL A 25 0.17 -5.45 -4.15
C VAL A 25 -0.67 -6.39 -5.02
N VAL A 26 -0.69 -7.68 -4.69
CA VAL A 26 -1.47 -8.69 -5.41
C VAL A 26 -2.97 -8.45 -5.25
N GLY A 27 -3.43 -7.92 -4.12
CA GLY A 27 -4.81 -7.47 -3.94
C GLY A 27 -5.18 -6.30 -4.85
N MET A 28 -4.36 -5.26 -4.84
CA MET A 28 -4.55 -4.05 -5.66
C MET A 28 -4.45 -4.35 -7.17
N ALA A 29 -3.55 -5.24 -7.59
CA ALA A 29 -3.43 -5.65 -8.98
C ALA A 29 -4.70 -6.33 -9.53
N ARG A 30 -5.47 -7.03 -8.68
CA ARG A 30 -6.78 -7.58 -9.07
C ARG A 30 -7.86 -6.52 -9.27
N LEU A 31 -7.61 -5.31 -8.79
CA LEU A 31 -8.47 -4.14 -8.96
C LEU A 31 -7.94 -3.21 -10.05
N ASP A 32 -7.08 -3.71 -10.93
CA ASP A 32 -6.42 -2.96 -12.01
C ASP A 32 -5.60 -1.77 -11.50
N TYR A 33 -4.82 -1.97 -10.43
CA TYR A 33 -3.82 -1.01 -9.95
C TYR A 33 -2.39 -1.53 -10.03
N ASP A 34 -1.50 -0.67 -10.51
CA ASP A 34 -0.05 -0.85 -10.46
C ASP A 34 0.55 -0.07 -9.28
N LEU A 35 1.74 -0.50 -8.82
CA LEU A 35 2.46 0.11 -7.69
C LEU A 35 3.82 0.66 -8.12
N GLN A 36 4.09 1.92 -7.76
CA GLN A 36 5.44 2.45 -7.59
C GLN A 36 5.78 2.51 -6.10
N LEU A 37 6.86 1.83 -5.69
CA LEU A 37 7.38 1.87 -4.32
C LEU A 37 8.83 2.33 -4.33
N THR A 38 9.10 3.48 -3.71
CA THR A 38 10.41 4.13 -3.73
C THR A 38 10.92 4.34 -2.31
N ARG A 39 12.17 3.92 -2.05
CA ARG A 39 12.89 4.22 -0.82
C ARG A 39 13.66 5.53 -0.96
N TYR A 40 13.57 6.39 0.06
CA TYR A 40 14.32 7.63 0.16
C TYR A 40 15.24 7.58 1.40
N ASP A 41 16.18 6.64 1.40
CA ASP A 41 17.15 6.39 2.49
C ASP A 41 16.51 6.47 3.89
N GLU A 42 16.99 7.35 4.76
CA GLU A 42 16.48 7.56 6.13
C GLU A 42 15.16 8.33 6.19
N ARG A 43 14.76 8.98 5.09
CA ARG A 43 13.54 9.81 5.01
C ARG A 43 12.26 8.98 4.93
N GLY A 44 12.40 7.69 4.60
CA GLY A 44 11.30 6.73 4.58
C GLY A 44 10.97 6.24 3.18
N TRP A 45 9.70 5.92 2.98
CA TRP A 45 9.18 5.25 1.79
C TRP A 45 7.99 6.01 1.22
N ARG A 46 7.94 6.06 -0.11
CA ARG A 46 6.77 6.48 -0.86
C ARG A 46 6.19 5.30 -1.59
N ALA A 47 4.89 5.06 -1.41
CA ALA A 47 4.12 4.19 -2.27
C ALA A 47 3.12 5.03 -3.06
N THR A 48 2.96 4.75 -4.35
CA THR A 48 1.95 5.36 -5.20
C THR A 48 1.26 4.25 -6.00
N PHE A 49 -0.06 4.14 -5.87
CA PHE A 49 -0.89 3.26 -6.70
C PHE A 49 -1.58 4.07 -7.79
N TYR A 50 -1.63 3.52 -9.00
CA TYR A 50 -2.27 4.12 -10.18
C TYR A 50 -3.04 3.05 -10.95
N THR A 51 -4.14 3.41 -11.60
CA THR A 51 -4.94 2.46 -12.37
C THR A 51 -4.18 1.99 -13.62
N THR A 52 -3.98 0.68 -13.78
CA THR A 52 -3.15 0.02 -14.81
C THR A 52 -3.53 0.37 -16.25
N ARG A 53 -4.80 0.72 -16.52
CA ARG A 53 -5.31 0.97 -17.90
C ARG A 53 -5.19 2.43 -18.36
N MET A 54 -4.84 3.39 -17.51
CA MET A 54 -4.67 4.78 -17.94
C MET A 54 -3.19 5.08 -18.14
N GLU A 55 -2.78 5.37 -19.38
CA GLU A 55 -1.45 5.93 -19.66
C GLU A 55 -1.30 7.24 -18.87
N HIS A 56 -0.58 7.17 -17.74
CA HIS A 56 -0.08 8.27 -16.90
C HIS A 56 -0.91 9.58 -16.91
N SER A 57 -2.23 9.48 -16.77
CA SER A 57 -3.10 10.66 -16.76
C SER A 57 -3.22 11.22 -15.33
N PRO A 58 -3.12 12.55 -15.13
CA PRO A 58 -3.22 13.18 -13.80
C PRO A 58 -4.56 12.96 -13.08
N THR A 59 -5.57 12.48 -13.79
CA THR A 59 -6.95 12.28 -13.33
C THR A 59 -7.30 10.83 -12.99
N SER A 60 -6.37 9.89 -13.14
CA SER A 60 -6.59 8.51 -12.70
C SER A 60 -6.66 8.44 -11.19
N ALA A 61 -7.59 7.64 -10.63
CA ALA A 61 -7.67 7.43 -9.19
C ALA A 61 -6.29 6.99 -8.66
N THR A 62 -5.65 7.89 -7.91
CA THR A 62 -4.26 7.76 -7.46
C THR A 62 -4.25 7.82 -5.94
N GLY A 63 -3.57 6.87 -5.30
CA GLY A 63 -3.33 6.91 -3.86
C GLY A 63 -1.83 7.02 -3.59
N THR A 64 -1.41 7.87 -2.63
CA THR A 64 0.01 8.05 -2.32
C THR A 64 0.27 8.09 -0.82
N GLY A 65 1.06 7.14 -0.33
CA GLY A 65 1.45 7.06 1.08
C GLY A 65 2.92 7.40 1.27
N TRP A 66 3.21 8.27 2.25
CA TRP A 66 4.57 8.48 2.77
C TRP A 66 4.64 8.01 4.22
N GLU A 67 5.51 7.04 4.50
CA GLU A 67 5.67 6.50 5.85
C GLU A 67 7.11 6.03 6.10
N ARG A 68 7.46 5.79 7.37
CA ARG A 68 8.81 5.36 7.76
C ARG A 68 9.14 3.93 7.29
N THR A 69 8.14 3.07 7.20
CA THR A 69 8.28 1.68 6.77
C THR A 69 7.60 1.47 5.42
N PRO A 70 8.12 0.57 4.57
CA PRO A 70 7.52 0.29 3.27
C PRO A 70 6.08 -0.22 3.41
N TRP A 71 5.80 -1.06 4.42
CA TRP A 71 4.46 -1.60 4.70
C TRP A 71 3.41 -0.51 4.93
N HIS A 72 3.63 0.36 5.91
CA HIS A 72 2.68 1.45 6.20
C HIS A 72 2.49 2.37 4.98
N ALA A 73 3.55 2.65 4.21
CA ALA A 73 3.44 3.48 3.01
C ALA A 73 2.52 2.81 1.98
N THR A 74 2.73 1.52 1.71
CA THR A 74 1.89 0.74 0.78
C THR A 74 0.44 0.66 1.26
N GLN A 75 0.19 0.38 2.55
CA GLN A 75 -1.18 0.33 3.07
C GLN A 75 -1.89 1.67 2.94
N ARG A 76 -1.20 2.77 3.28
CA ARG A 76 -1.76 4.11 3.19
C ARG A 76 -2.11 4.48 1.75
N ALA A 77 -1.20 4.22 0.82
CA ALA A 77 -1.42 4.46 -0.61
C ALA A 77 -2.61 3.63 -1.14
N ALA A 78 -2.70 2.35 -0.77
CA ALA A 78 -3.80 1.48 -1.18
C ALA A 78 -5.15 1.98 -0.64
N TRP A 79 -5.20 2.34 0.65
CA TRP A 79 -6.40 2.89 1.27
C TRP A 79 -6.86 4.18 0.60
N GLU A 80 -5.94 5.10 0.30
CA GLU A 80 -6.25 6.34 -0.39
C GLU A 80 -6.77 6.09 -1.81
N ALA A 81 -6.14 5.18 -2.57
CA ALA A 81 -6.58 4.82 -3.92
C ALA A 81 -8.01 4.27 -3.92
N LEU A 82 -8.32 3.33 -3.02
CA LEU A 82 -9.66 2.74 -2.90
C LEU A 82 -10.71 3.77 -2.47
N ARG A 83 -10.35 4.68 -1.57
CA ARG A 83 -11.26 5.78 -1.18
C ARG A 83 -11.53 6.74 -2.32
N GLN A 84 -10.55 7.00 -3.16
CA GLN A 84 -10.73 7.86 -4.33
C GLN A 84 -11.61 7.18 -5.37
N ALA A 85 -11.36 5.90 -5.68
CA ALA A 85 -12.21 5.11 -6.59
C ALA A 85 -13.68 5.10 -6.16
N ASN A 86 -13.96 4.96 -4.87
CA ASN A 86 -15.32 5.00 -4.33
C ASN A 86 -16.00 6.37 -4.42
N ARG A 87 -15.25 7.47 -4.63
CA ARG A 87 -15.84 8.80 -4.86
C ARG A 87 -16.12 9.05 -6.34
N ASP A 88 -15.36 8.41 -7.22
CA ASP A 88 -15.38 8.65 -8.66
C ASP A 88 -16.34 7.71 -9.41
N GLY A 89 -16.83 6.65 -8.77
CA GLY A 89 -17.85 5.72 -9.29
C GLY A 89 -19.25 6.05 -8.79
#